data_AF-A0A969L8M7-F1
#
_entry.id   AF-A0A969L8M7-F1
#
_cell.length_a   1.000
_cell.length_b   1.000
_cell.length_c   1.000
_cell.angle_alpha   90.00
_cell.angle_beta   90.00
_cell.angle_gamma   90.00
#
_symmetry.space_group_name_H-M   'P 1'
#
loop_
_entity.id
_entity.type
_entity.pdbx_description
1 polymer ?
#
loop_
_entity_poly.entity_id
_entity_poly.type
_entity_poly.pdbx_seq_one_letter_code
_entity_poly.pdbx_strand_id
1 'polypeptide(L)' 'MRKKIVVLAGDGIGQEVTESSKQVLRRLMELYGYEFILQEALLG' A
#
# COMPACT_ATOMS: atom_id res chain seq x y z
N MET A 1 -3.02 -1.71 -16.10
CA MET A 1 -1.54 -1.72 -15.99
C MET A 1 -1.16 -2.23 -14.61
N ARG A 2 -0.33 -3.27 -14.53
CA ARG A 2 0.13 -3.86 -13.26
C ARG A 2 1.29 -3.04 -12.68
N LYS A 3 1.20 -2.68 -11.40
CA LYS A 3 2.25 -1.91 -10.68
C LYS A 3 2.66 -2.64 -9.41
N LYS A 4 3.97 -2.75 -9.20
CA LYS A 4 4.54 -3.31 -7.97
C LYS A 4 4.99 -2.14 -7.08
N ILE A 5 4.56 -2.14 -5.82
CA ILE A 5 4.79 -1.07 -4.85
C ILE A 5 5.47 -1.70 -3.64
N VAL A 6 6.64 -1.19 -3.28
CA VAL A 6 7.28 -1.51 -2.00
C VAL A 6 6.68 -0.60 -0.94
N VAL A 7 6.17 -1.19 0.14
CA VAL A 7 5.54 -0.49 1.25
C VAL A 7 6.52 -0.49 2.42
N LEU A 8 6.94 0.72 2.82
CA LEU A 8 7.83 0.96 3.93
C LEU A 8 7.05 1.78 4.96
N ALA A 9 6.58 1.14 6.03
CA ALA A 9 5.72 1.79 7.02
C ALA A 9 6.48 2.81 7.89
N GLY A 10 7.80 2.65 8.04
CA GLY A 10 8.61 3.49 8.93
C GLY A 10 8.22 3.32 10.40
N ASP A 11 8.46 4.37 11.19
CA ASP A 11 8.28 4.38 12.65
C ASP A 11 7.06 5.21 13.10
N GLY A 12 6.74 5.12 14.39
CA GLY A 12 5.67 5.90 15.01
C GLY A 12 4.30 5.55 14.42
N ILE A 13 3.51 6.57 14.05
CA ILE A 13 2.18 6.39 13.44
C ILE A 13 2.22 5.89 11.99
N GLY A 14 3.41 5.64 11.45
CA GLY A 14 3.61 5.24 10.07
C GLY A 14 2.88 3.93 9.73
N GLN A 15 2.76 3.02 10.69
CA GLN A 15 2.06 1.74 10.50
C GLN A 15 0.55 1.93 10.29
N GLU A 16 -0.11 2.74 11.12
CA GLU A 16 -1.55 2.97 11.08
C GLU A 16 -1.96 3.75 9.82
N VAL A 17 -1.19 4.76 9.44
CA VAL A 17 -1.43 5.57 8.23
C VAL A 17 -1.17 4.74 6.97
N THR A 18 -0.13 3.90 6.99
CA THR A 18 0.16 3.00 5.87
C THR A 18 -0.95 1.99 5.67
N GLU A 19 -1.51 1.42 6.75
CA GLU A 19 -2.64 0.50 6.62
C GLU A 19 -3.88 1.15 6.02
N SER A 20 -4.19 2.37 6.45
CA SER A 20 -5.28 3.15 5.88
C SER A 20 -5.06 3.40 4.38
N SER A 21 -3.82 3.69 3.98
CA SER A 21 -3.44 3.88 2.58
C SER A 21 -3.61 2.59 1.74
N LYS A 22 -3.24 1.42 2.30
CA LYS A 22 -3.45 0.13 1.62
C LYS A 22 -4.94 -0.17 1.38
N GLN A 23 -5.83 0.26 2.28
CA GLN A 23 -7.28 0.13 2.08
C GLN A 23 -7.77 0.97 0.89
N VAL A 24 -7.29 2.22 0.77
CA VAL A 24 -7.62 3.07 -0.38
C VAL A 24 -7.13 2.44 -1.70
N LEU A 25 -5.90 1.92 -1.73
CA LEU A 25 -5.37 1.23 -2.91
C LEU A 25 -6.22 0.02 -3.29
N ARG A 26 -6.66 -0.79 -2.32
CA ARG A 26 -7.61 -1.90 -2.56
C ARG A 26 -8.92 -1.40 -3.18
N ARG A 27 -9.47 -0.31 -2.65
CA ARG A 27 -10.71 0.26 -3.18
C ARG A 27 -10.56 0.75 -4.62
N LEU A 28 -9.39 1.31 -4.98
CA LEU A 28 -9.09 1.70 -6.35
C LEU A 28 -9.01 0.49 -7.29
N MET A 29 -8.46 -0.65 -6.84
CA MET A 29 -8.45 -1.89 -7.62
C MET A 29 -9.87 -2.37 -7.92
N GLU A 30 -10.77 -2.34 -6.94
CA GLU A 30 -12.17 -2.75 -7.10
C GLU A 30 -12.97 -1.82 -8.02
N LEU A 31 -12.81 -0.51 -7.87
CA LEU A 31 -13.64 0.48 -8.58
C LEU A 31 -13.20 0.70 -10.03
N TYR A 32 -11.90 0.59 -10.31
CA TYR A 32 -11.32 1.04 -11.57
C TYR A 32 -10.49 -0.04 -12.28
N GLY A 33 -10.39 -1.25 -11.72
CA GLY A 33 -9.62 -2.35 -12.33
C GLY A 33 -8.11 -2.11 -12.32
N TYR A 34 -7.60 -1.32 -11.38
CA TYR A 34 -6.15 -1.24 -11.16
C TYR A 34 -5.62 -2.55 -10.60
N GLU A 35 -4.36 -2.86 -10.90
CA GLU A 35 -3.66 -4.02 -10.35
C GLU A 35 -2.41 -3.55 -9.60
N PHE A 36 -2.49 -3.55 -8.27
CA PHE A 36 -1.36 -3.25 -7.38
C PHE A 36 -0.85 -4.51 -6.69
N ILE A 37 0.47 -4.68 -6.68
CA ILE A 37 1.14 -5.68 -5.85
C ILE A 37 1.89 -4.95 -4.76
N LEU A 38 1.41 -5.09 -3.54
CA LEU A 38 2.00 -4.48 -2.36
C LEU A 38 3.01 -5.48 -1.78
N GLN A 39 4.28 -5.07 -1.70
CA GLN A 39 5.34 -5.83 -1.06
C GLN A 39 5.81 -5.07 0.16
N GLU A 40 5.64 -5.63 1.34
CA GLU A 40 6.13 -5.03 2.58
C GLU A 40 7.65 -5.22 2.71
N ALA A 41 8.32 -4.20 3.24
CA ALA A 41 9.72 -4.25 3.61
C ALA A 41 9.95 -3.36 4.84
N LEU A 42 11.03 -3.65 5.57
CA LEU A 42 11.48 -2.85 6.71
C LEU A 42 12.42 -1.75 6.21
N LEU A 43 12.33 -0.58 6.82
CA LEU A 43 13.22 0.56 6.59
C LEU A 43 13.69 1.08 7.96
N GLY A 44 14.99 1.31 8.08
CA GLY A 44 15.68 1.83 9.26
C GLY A 44 17.12 2.15 8.91
#